data_AF-X1CK28-F1
#
_entry.id   AF-X1CK28-F1
#
_cell.length_a   1.000
_cell.length_b   1.000
_cell.length_c   1.000
_cell.angle_alpha   90.00
_cell.angle_beta   90.00
_cell.angle_gamma   90.00
#
_symmetry.space_group_name_H-M   'P 1'
#
loop_
_entity.id
_entity.type
_entity.pdbx_description
1 polymer ?
#
loop_
_entity_poly.entity_id
_entity_poly.type
_entity_poly.pdbx_seq_one_letter_code
_entity_poly.pdbx_strand_id
1 'polypeptide(L)'
;LPLKGKASGYFEYKERNKKLSFNGSFSGALIDLAGQELSDVRGKIKGDDKTVSFPELRFKFYQGEVKGNAFLCPETNEFDIDLEGENIDLSLLYKEIKGLCSLNLSGKGKLGKDLILGKYMVENLYFPPFQPTRAEGDIKLNVKDKTLQLDLKGNFIPGENPFSVLLGIPFGDTPMSGSIKGDFNNLNILLPWRGAEGRINYLADISGARLLPQIKGVIDVKGSILPFPRFAHAFRDFSGLVFVENGDFSIRSFQGKFGGGDVKGSG
;
A
#
# COMPACT_ATOMS: atom_id res chain seq x y z
N LEU A 1 -17.16 -12.31 -7.10
CA LEU A 1 -16.00 -11.43 -7.36
C LEU A 1 -16.10 -10.90 -8.79
N PRO A 2 -15.87 -9.61 -9.05
CA PRO A 2 -15.80 -9.08 -10.41
C PRO A 2 -14.49 -9.52 -11.07
N LEU A 3 -14.51 -10.69 -11.71
CA LEU A 3 -13.43 -11.24 -12.53
C LEU A 3 -13.88 -11.17 -13.99
N LYS A 4 -13.09 -10.54 -14.86
CA LYS A 4 -13.39 -10.43 -16.30
C LYS A 4 -12.12 -10.69 -17.11
N GLY A 5 -12.22 -11.46 -18.18
CA GLY A 5 -11.07 -11.74 -19.04
C GLY A 5 -11.31 -12.95 -19.94
N LYS A 6 -10.33 -13.24 -20.78
CA LYS A 6 -10.30 -14.46 -21.59
C LYS A 6 -9.15 -15.33 -21.12
N ALA A 7 -9.45 -16.61 -20.89
CA ALA A 7 -8.47 -17.62 -20.61
C ALA A 7 -8.72 -18.84 -21.52
N SER A 8 -7.65 -19.58 -21.79
CA SER A 8 -7.65 -20.84 -22.52
C SER A 8 -6.92 -21.89 -21.70
N GLY A 9 -7.27 -23.16 -21.86
CA GLY A 9 -6.73 -24.19 -20.99
C GLY A 9 -7.21 -25.60 -21.33
N TYR A 10 -6.68 -26.56 -20.60
CA TYR A 10 -7.12 -27.96 -20.66
C TYR A 10 -7.88 -28.28 -19.38
N PHE A 11 -9.08 -28.84 -19.54
CA PHE A 11 -9.99 -29.13 -18.44
C PHE A 11 -10.51 -30.56 -18.55
N GLU A 12 -10.46 -31.28 -17.44
CA GLU A 12 -11.16 -32.54 -17.26
C GLU A 12 -12.43 -32.26 -16.45
N TYR A 13 -13.56 -32.71 -16.98
CA TYR A 13 -14.87 -32.63 -16.33
C TYR A 13 -15.35 -34.03 -15.97
N LYS A 14 -15.80 -34.20 -14.74
CA LYS A 14 -16.40 -35.44 -14.24
C LYS A 14 -17.77 -35.15 -13.65
N GLU A 15 -18.79 -35.75 -14.23
CA GLU A 15 -20.16 -35.71 -13.70
C GLU A 15 -20.54 -37.07 -13.11
N ARG A 16 -20.99 -37.07 -11.85
CA ARG A 16 -21.53 -38.27 -11.20
C ARG A 16 -22.72 -37.90 -10.33
N ASN A 17 -23.86 -38.54 -10.54
CA ASN A 17 -25.10 -38.29 -9.80
C ASN A 17 -25.50 -36.80 -9.75
N LYS A 18 -25.41 -36.10 -10.89
CA LYS A 18 -25.65 -34.65 -11.02
C LYS A 18 -24.72 -33.74 -10.20
N LYS A 19 -23.59 -34.26 -9.70
CA LYS A 19 -22.51 -33.44 -9.14
C LYS A 19 -21.44 -33.28 -10.19
N LEU A 20 -21.09 -32.04 -10.50
CA LEU A 20 -20.02 -31.71 -11.42
C LEU A 20 -18.75 -31.44 -10.64
N SER A 21 -17.64 -31.99 -11.12
CA SER A 21 -16.30 -31.63 -10.67
C SER A 21 -15.43 -31.35 -11.88
N PHE A 22 -14.51 -30.41 -11.72
CA PHE A 22 -13.59 -30.02 -12.77
C PHE A 22 -12.18 -29.87 -12.21
N ASN A 23 -11.20 -30.15 -13.06
CA ASN A 23 -9.79 -29.89 -12.79
C ASN A 23 -9.10 -29.55 -14.11
N GLY A 24 -8.11 -28.68 -14.09
CA GLY A 24 -7.43 -28.27 -15.30
C GLY A 24 -6.30 -27.30 -15.07
N SER A 25 -5.73 -26.86 -16.19
CA SER A 25 -4.79 -25.74 -16.26
C SER A 25 -5.33 -24.67 -17.19
N PHE A 26 -5.00 -23.42 -16.90
CA PHE A 26 -5.43 -22.28 -17.70
C PHE A 26 -4.31 -21.26 -17.86
N SER A 27 -4.40 -20.48 -18.92
CA SER A 27 -3.59 -19.29 -19.18
C SER A 27 -4.47 -18.19 -19.78
N GLY A 28 -4.21 -16.94 -19.40
CA GLY A 28 -4.89 -15.75 -19.91
C GLY A 28 -3.90 -14.61 -20.03
N ALA A 29 -3.90 -13.93 -21.18
CA ALA A 29 -2.97 -12.82 -21.41
C ALA A 29 -3.29 -11.62 -20.51
N LEU A 30 -4.58 -11.35 -20.31
CA LEU A 30 -5.10 -10.22 -19.55
C LEU A 30 -6.38 -10.61 -18.82
N ILE A 31 -6.41 -10.39 -17.50
CA ILE A 31 -7.57 -10.63 -16.65
C ILE A 31 -7.75 -9.42 -15.73
N ASP A 32 -8.93 -8.81 -15.76
CA ASP A 32 -9.35 -7.81 -14.79
C ASP A 32 -9.91 -8.49 -13.54
N LEU A 33 -9.35 -8.16 -12.38
CA LEU A 33 -9.83 -8.57 -11.07
C LEU A 33 -10.13 -7.31 -10.25
N ALA A 34 -11.41 -7.03 -10.02
CA ALA A 34 -11.86 -5.87 -9.25
C ALA A 34 -11.34 -4.51 -9.75
N GLY A 35 -11.24 -4.35 -11.08
CA GLY A 35 -10.72 -3.14 -11.71
C GLY A 35 -9.19 -3.06 -11.69
N GLN A 36 -8.51 -4.16 -11.39
CA GLN A 36 -7.05 -4.27 -11.46
C GLN A 36 -6.67 -5.23 -12.58
N GLU A 37 -5.83 -4.76 -13.48
CA GLU A 37 -5.35 -5.54 -14.61
C GLU A 37 -4.23 -6.49 -14.16
N LEU A 38 -4.45 -7.79 -14.35
CA LEU A 38 -3.47 -8.85 -14.18
C LEU A 38 -3.03 -9.33 -15.56
N SER A 39 -1.72 -9.42 -15.77
CA SER A 39 -1.17 -9.91 -17.04
C SER A 39 -0.50 -11.27 -16.87
N ASP A 40 -0.37 -12.01 -17.96
CA ASP A 40 0.31 -13.32 -17.98
C ASP A 40 -0.21 -14.29 -16.89
N VAL A 41 -1.53 -14.34 -16.72
CA VAL A 41 -2.17 -15.18 -15.70
C VAL A 41 -2.11 -16.63 -16.11
N ARG A 42 -1.61 -17.50 -15.24
CA ARG A 42 -1.51 -18.94 -15.46
C ARG A 42 -1.76 -19.69 -14.17
N GLY A 43 -2.25 -20.92 -14.27
CA GLY A 43 -2.42 -21.73 -13.09
C GLY A 43 -3.10 -23.06 -13.31
N LYS A 44 -3.30 -23.75 -12.20
CA LYS A 44 -4.19 -24.89 -12.07
C LYS A 44 -5.49 -24.42 -11.45
N ILE A 45 -6.58 -25.04 -11.85
CA ILE A 45 -7.90 -24.78 -11.28
C ILE A 45 -8.60 -26.10 -11.05
N LYS A 46 -9.26 -26.25 -9.91
CA LYS A 46 -10.10 -27.39 -9.58
C LYS A 46 -11.31 -26.93 -8.78
N GLY A 47 -12.41 -27.66 -8.86
CA GLY A 47 -13.61 -27.29 -8.14
C GLY A 47 -14.79 -28.19 -8.43
N ASP A 48 -15.93 -27.75 -7.93
CA ASP A 48 -17.24 -28.36 -8.13
C ASP A 48 -18.30 -27.25 -8.23
N ASP A 49 -19.57 -27.64 -8.09
CA ASP A 49 -20.71 -26.72 -8.16
C ASP A 49 -20.68 -25.60 -7.09
N LYS A 50 -19.91 -25.76 -6.01
CA LYS A 50 -19.90 -24.86 -4.85
C LYS A 50 -18.56 -24.18 -4.62
N THR A 51 -17.48 -24.83 -5.06
CA THR A 51 -16.12 -24.45 -4.68
C THR A 51 -15.24 -24.26 -5.90
N VAL A 52 -14.32 -23.31 -5.77
CA VAL A 52 -13.23 -23.12 -6.73
C VAL A 52 -11.92 -23.00 -5.97
N SER A 53 -10.93 -23.73 -6.44
CA SER A 53 -9.56 -23.71 -5.93
C SER A 53 -8.61 -23.48 -7.09
N PHE A 54 -7.62 -22.65 -6.83
CA PHE A 54 -6.44 -22.42 -7.63
C PHE A 54 -5.24 -22.97 -6.84
N PRO A 55 -4.90 -24.27 -6.96
CA PRO A 55 -3.79 -24.87 -6.22
C PRO A 55 -2.43 -24.29 -6.62
N GLU A 56 -2.37 -23.70 -7.81
CA GLU A 56 -1.22 -23.02 -8.36
C GLU A 56 -1.76 -21.84 -9.16
N LEU A 57 -1.37 -20.64 -8.80
CA LEU A 57 -1.72 -19.41 -9.50
C LEU A 57 -0.45 -18.59 -9.66
N ARG A 58 -0.23 -18.06 -10.86
CA ARG A 58 0.83 -17.11 -11.18
C ARG A 58 0.30 -16.02 -12.08
N PHE A 59 0.71 -14.79 -11.86
CA PHE A 59 0.39 -13.67 -12.74
C PHE A 59 1.38 -12.53 -12.52
N LYS A 60 1.38 -11.58 -13.44
CA LYS A 60 2.09 -10.31 -13.29
C LYS A 60 1.15 -9.22 -12.84
N PHE A 61 1.60 -8.45 -11.86
CA PHE A 61 0.88 -7.29 -11.30
C PHE A 61 1.85 -6.13 -11.14
N TYR A 62 1.58 -5.01 -11.83
CA TYR A 62 2.51 -3.88 -11.93
C TYR A 62 3.95 -4.31 -12.20
N GLN A 63 4.14 -5.11 -13.26
CA GLN A 63 5.42 -5.73 -13.68
C GLN A 63 6.04 -6.76 -12.71
N GLY A 64 5.63 -6.80 -11.44
CA GLY A 64 6.03 -7.81 -10.47
C GLY A 64 5.40 -9.17 -10.73
N GLU A 65 5.98 -10.23 -10.17
CA GLU A 65 5.43 -11.59 -10.23
C GLU A 65 4.68 -11.88 -8.93
N VAL A 66 3.46 -12.40 -9.06
CA VAL A 66 2.67 -12.92 -7.94
C VAL A 66 2.43 -14.39 -8.15
N LYS A 67 2.68 -15.21 -7.13
CA LYS A 67 2.52 -16.66 -7.14
C LYS A 67 1.84 -17.14 -5.87
N GLY A 68 1.13 -18.25 -5.92
CA GLY A 68 0.58 -18.89 -4.72
C GLY A 68 -0.64 -19.75 -5.00
N ASN A 69 -1.53 -19.82 -4.02
CA ASN A 69 -2.75 -20.61 -4.08
C ASN A 69 -3.94 -19.85 -3.48
N ALA A 70 -5.12 -20.22 -3.95
CA ALA A 70 -6.37 -19.65 -3.47
C ALA A 70 -7.49 -20.70 -3.48
N PHE A 71 -8.42 -20.58 -2.54
CA PHE A 71 -9.65 -21.33 -2.46
C PHE A 71 -10.77 -20.38 -2.08
N LEU A 72 -11.92 -20.56 -2.72
CA LEU A 72 -13.12 -19.78 -2.48
C LEU A 72 -14.34 -20.70 -2.53
N CYS A 73 -15.23 -20.55 -1.55
CA CYS A 73 -16.59 -21.09 -1.57
C CYS A 73 -17.58 -19.92 -1.53
N PRO A 74 -18.10 -19.46 -2.69
CA PRO A 74 -18.97 -18.30 -2.74
C PRO A 74 -20.26 -18.43 -1.93
N GLU A 75 -20.82 -19.65 -1.78
CA GLU A 75 -22.04 -19.87 -1.00
C GLU A 75 -21.84 -19.64 0.50
N THR A 76 -20.72 -20.13 1.05
CA THR A 76 -20.42 -20.03 2.50
C THR A 76 -19.53 -18.84 2.84
N ASN A 77 -19.07 -18.10 1.83
CA ASN A 77 -18.04 -17.06 1.90
C ASN A 77 -16.71 -17.57 2.49
N GLU A 78 -16.44 -18.87 2.41
CA GLU A 78 -15.18 -19.43 2.91
C GLU A 78 -14.04 -19.15 1.94
N PHE A 79 -12.85 -18.89 2.49
CA PHE A 79 -11.62 -18.64 1.75
C PHE A 79 -10.42 -19.32 2.42
N ASP A 80 -9.41 -19.61 1.60
CA ASP A 80 -8.06 -19.99 2.01
C ASP A 80 -7.11 -19.41 0.95
N ILE A 81 -6.20 -18.52 1.33
CA ILE A 81 -5.34 -17.78 0.41
C ILE A 81 -3.93 -17.82 0.98
N ASP A 82 -2.95 -18.05 0.12
CA ASP A 82 -1.53 -17.92 0.41
C ASP A 82 -0.82 -17.47 -0.87
N LEU A 83 -0.38 -16.22 -0.88
CA LEU A 83 0.18 -15.52 -2.04
C LEU A 83 1.49 -14.84 -1.66
N GLU A 84 2.44 -14.86 -2.58
CA GLU A 84 3.70 -14.13 -2.52
C GLU A 84 3.82 -13.26 -3.77
N GLY A 85 4.22 -12.00 -3.59
CA GLY A 85 4.47 -11.04 -4.65
C GLY A 85 5.89 -10.49 -4.55
N GLU A 86 6.58 -10.37 -5.69
CA GLU A 86 7.94 -9.87 -5.77
C GLU A 86 8.08 -8.84 -6.89
N ASN A 87 8.93 -7.82 -6.67
CA ASN A 87 9.28 -6.80 -7.67
C ASN A 87 8.07 -6.02 -8.24
N ILE A 88 7.05 -5.78 -7.42
CA ILE A 88 5.89 -4.97 -7.81
C ILE A 88 6.34 -3.50 -7.89
N ASP A 89 6.28 -2.90 -9.08
CA ASP A 89 6.73 -1.53 -9.32
C ASP A 89 5.68 -0.51 -8.89
N LEU A 90 5.95 0.22 -7.81
CA LEU A 90 5.03 1.21 -7.25
C LEU A 90 4.82 2.42 -8.16
N SER A 91 5.71 2.67 -9.13
CA SER A 91 5.56 3.79 -10.08
C SER A 91 4.41 3.60 -11.07
N LEU A 92 3.98 2.35 -11.25
CA LEU A 92 2.81 2.01 -12.05
C LEU A 92 1.50 2.19 -11.28
N LEU A 93 1.56 2.19 -9.94
CA LEU A 93 0.42 2.51 -9.08
C LEU A 93 0.24 4.03 -8.97
N TYR A 94 1.32 4.77 -8.70
CA TYR A 94 1.30 6.22 -8.61
C TYR A 94 2.62 6.80 -9.09
N LYS A 95 2.59 7.64 -10.13
CA LYS A 95 3.77 8.07 -10.90
C LYS A 95 4.85 8.80 -10.08
N GLU A 96 4.47 9.44 -8.98
CA GLU A 96 5.39 10.20 -8.13
C GLU A 96 6.09 9.32 -7.09
N ILE A 97 5.60 8.09 -6.86
CA ILE A 97 6.24 7.11 -5.99
C ILE A 97 7.08 6.18 -6.85
N LYS A 98 8.32 5.91 -6.41
CA LYS A 98 9.17 4.87 -6.97
C LYS A 98 9.51 3.86 -5.89
N GLY A 99 9.85 2.64 -6.29
CA GLY A 99 10.27 1.58 -5.38
C GLY A 99 9.74 0.23 -5.84
N LEU A 100 10.40 -0.84 -5.40
CA LEU A 100 10.01 -2.21 -5.68
C LEU A 100 9.44 -2.83 -4.41
N CYS A 101 8.20 -3.29 -4.48
CA CYS A 101 7.50 -3.90 -3.37
C CYS A 101 7.53 -5.43 -3.50
N SER A 102 7.83 -6.09 -2.39
CA SER A 102 7.62 -7.52 -2.18
C SER A 102 6.68 -7.71 -1.00
N LEU A 103 5.83 -8.72 -1.07
CA LEU A 103 4.83 -9.00 -0.05
C LEU A 103 4.49 -10.48 0.04
N ASN A 104 4.00 -10.90 1.19
CA ASN A 104 3.34 -12.19 1.37
C ASN A 104 2.00 -11.98 2.07
N LEU A 105 0.97 -12.71 1.66
CA LEU A 105 -0.38 -12.61 2.19
C LEU A 105 -0.93 -14.02 2.40
N SER A 106 -1.36 -14.33 3.62
CA SER A 106 -2.02 -15.58 3.94
C SER A 106 -3.22 -15.40 4.86
N GLY A 107 -4.24 -16.24 4.69
CA GLY A 107 -5.42 -16.20 5.52
C GLY A 107 -6.42 -17.27 5.15
N LYS A 108 -7.17 -17.73 6.15
CA LYS A 108 -8.19 -18.77 6.00
C LYS A 108 -9.36 -18.48 6.92
N GLY A 109 -10.59 -18.62 6.41
CA GLY A 109 -11.79 -18.40 7.20
C GLY A 109 -12.97 -17.97 6.33
N LYS A 110 -13.78 -17.03 6.82
CA LYS A 110 -14.94 -16.47 6.14
C LYS A 110 -14.74 -15.00 5.81
N LEU A 111 -14.97 -14.63 4.55
CA LEU A 111 -14.89 -13.26 4.08
C LEU A 111 -15.82 -12.36 4.92
N GLY A 112 -15.30 -11.21 5.35
CA GLY A 112 -15.99 -10.25 6.21
C GLY A 112 -15.93 -10.55 7.71
N LYS A 113 -15.36 -11.70 8.10
CA LYS A 113 -15.13 -12.07 9.50
C LYS A 113 -13.64 -12.26 9.79
N ASP A 114 -12.98 -13.07 8.97
CA ASP A 114 -11.60 -13.45 9.16
C ASP A 114 -10.67 -12.57 8.30
N LEU A 115 -9.43 -12.39 8.78
CA LEU A 115 -8.44 -11.52 8.17
C LEU A 115 -7.50 -12.30 7.24
N ILE A 116 -7.00 -11.61 6.22
CA ILE A 116 -5.79 -12.01 5.50
C ILE A 116 -4.66 -11.15 6.07
N LEU A 117 -3.58 -11.79 6.49
CA LEU A 117 -2.43 -11.17 7.15
C LEU A 117 -1.19 -11.35 6.29
N GLY A 118 -0.21 -10.47 6.46
CA GLY A 118 0.99 -10.52 5.64
C GLY A 118 2.08 -9.59 6.10
N LYS A 119 3.19 -9.64 5.38
CA LYS A 119 4.27 -8.66 5.50
C LYS A 119 4.57 -8.06 4.15
N TYR A 120 5.19 -6.89 4.18
CA TYR A 120 5.71 -6.24 2.99
C TYR A 120 7.07 -5.63 3.25
N MET A 121 7.77 -5.41 2.14
CA MET A 121 9.02 -4.69 2.08
C MET A 121 9.04 -3.89 0.78
N VAL A 122 9.41 -2.61 0.88
CA VAL A 122 9.63 -1.75 -0.27
C VAL A 122 11.09 -1.31 -0.26
N GLU A 123 11.80 -1.71 -1.30
CA GLU A 123 13.18 -1.30 -1.53
C GLU A 123 13.21 -0.04 -2.41
N ASN A 124 14.15 0.86 -2.11
CA ASN A 124 14.32 2.13 -2.82
C ASN A 124 13.03 2.95 -2.94
N LEU A 125 12.21 2.98 -1.89
CA LEU A 125 11.02 3.82 -1.83
C LEU A 125 11.44 5.28 -1.93
N TYR A 126 10.93 5.97 -2.94
CA TYR A 126 11.27 7.36 -3.20
C TYR A 126 10.04 8.16 -3.59
N PHE A 127 9.79 9.23 -2.84
CA PHE A 127 8.76 10.22 -3.10
C PHE A 127 9.41 11.60 -2.97
N PRO A 128 9.58 12.36 -4.05
CA PRO A 128 10.22 13.68 -3.99
C PRO A 128 9.52 14.61 -2.98
N PRO A 129 10.27 15.43 -2.23
CA PRO A 129 11.72 15.64 -2.29
C PRO A 129 12.54 14.74 -1.35
N PHE A 130 11.94 13.72 -0.74
CA PHE A 130 12.59 12.90 0.30
C PHE A 130 13.69 11.99 -0.25
N GLN A 131 14.62 11.56 0.60
CA GLN A 131 15.66 10.61 0.17
C GLN A 131 15.07 9.22 -0.09
N PRO A 132 15.64 8.43 -1.01
CA PRO A 132 15.30 7.03 -1.14
C PRO A 132 15.50 6.29 0.17
N THR A 133 14.50 5.52 0.60
CA THR A 133 14.47 4.81 1.87
C THR A 133 13.96 3.38 1.67
N ARG A 134 14.19 2.50 2.63
CA ARG A 134 13.47 1.22 2.72
C ARG A 134 12.27 1.39 3.64
N ALA A 135 11.18 0.70 3.33
CA ALA A 135 10.02 0.58 4.22
C ALA A 135 9.66 -0.89 4.39
N GLU A 136 9.27 -1.31 5.59
CA GLU A 136 8.82 -2.67 5.83
C GLU A 136 7.79 -2.72 6.95
N GLY A 137 6.97 -3.78 6.96
CA GLY A 137 6.02 -3.99 8.03
C GLY A 137 4.95 -5.03 7.72
N ASP A 138 3.79 -4.86 8.36
CA ASP A 138 2.68 -5.81 8.31
C ASP A 138 1.52 -5.29 7.46
N ILE A 139 0.86 -6.20 6.74
CA ILE A 139 -0.39 -5.98 6.02
C ILE A 139 -1.51 -6.73 6.73
N LYS A 140 -2.67 -6.09 6.86
CA LYS A 140 -3.93 -6.76 7.15
C LYS A 140 -4.99 -6.36 6.13
N LEU A 141 -5.67 -7.36 5.58
CA LEU A 141 -6.79 -7.18 4.67
C LEU A 141 -8.05 -7.82 5.24
N ASN A 142 -9.17 -7.16 4.99
CA ASN A 142 -10.50 -7.72 5.20
C ASN A 142 -11.41 -7.27 4.07
N VAL A 143 -12.42 -8.07 3.73
CA VAL A 143 -13.45 -7.68 2.77
C VAL A 143 -14.78 -7.58 3.49
N LYS A 144 -15.27 -6.37 3.73
CA LYS A 144 -16.53 -6.12 4.43
C LYS A 144 -17.42 -5.22 3.59
N ASP A 145 -18.69 -5.57 3.42
CA ASP A 145 -19.69 -4.75 2.72
C ASP A 145 -19.22 -4.28 1.32
N LYS A 146 -18.63 -5.21 0.53
CA LYS A 146 -18.05 -4.93 -0.80
C LYS A 146 -16.94 -3.86 -0.80
N THR A 147 -16.28 -3.68 0.33
CA THR A 147 -15.13 -2.80 0.51
C THR A 147 -13.94 -3.64 0.96
N LEU A 148 -12.82 -3.48 0.27
CA LEU A 148 -11.53 -3.99 0.74
C LEU A 148 -10.99 -3.02 1.80
N GLN A 149 -10.85 -3.50 3.03
CA GLN A 149 -10.19 -2.79 4.11
C GLN A 149 -8.73 -3.20 4.14
N LEU A 150 -7.83 -2.23 4.03
CA LEU A 150 -6.39 -2.37 4.09
C LEU A 150 -5.89 -1.64 5.35
N ASP A 151 -5.18 -2.35 6.22
CA ASP A 151 -4.44 -1.81 7.37
C ASP A 151 -2.97 -2.17 7.19
N LEU A 152 -2.16 -1.16 6.87
CA LEU A 152 -0.70 -1.26 6.80
C LEU A 152 -0.11 -0.63 8.04
N LYS A 153 0.87 -1.31 8.63
CA LYS A 153 1.76 -0.74 9.64
C LYS A 153 3.18 -1.01 9.23
N GLY A 154 4.09 -0.07 9.46
CA GLY A 154 5.47 -0.28 9.12
C GLY A 154 6.41 0.77 9.68
N ASN A 155 7.64 0.70 9.20
CA ASN A 155 8.73 1.55 9.63
C ASN A 155 9.61 1.93 8.43
N PHE A 156 10.00 3.20 8.33
CA PHE A 156 11.04 3.62 7.39
C PHE A 156 12.44 3.43 7.98
N ILE A 157 13.34 2.86 7.19
CA ILE A 157 14.70 2.48 7.59
C ILE A 157 15.72 3.38 6.86
N PRO A 158 16.74 3.93 7.55
CA PRO A 158 17.17 3.60 8.91
C PRO A 158 16.50 4.37 10.06
N GLY A 159 16.43 3.70 11.21
CA GLY A 159 15.91 4.24 12.48
C GLY A 159 14.47 3.83 12.77
N GLU A 160 13.91 4.42 13.81
CA GLU A 160 12.52 4.22 14.22
C GLU A 160 11.67 5.38 13.68
N ASN A 161 11.01 5.13 12.55
CA ASN A 161 10.12 6.05 11.85
C ASN A 161 8.81 5.32 11.50
N PRO A 162 7.99 5.00 12.51
CA PRO A 162 6.80 4.19 12.31
C PRO A 162 5.73 4.95 11.54
N PHE A 163 4.94 4.19 10.79
CA PHE A 163 3.77 4.72 10.09
C PHE A 163 2.64 3.69 10.06
N SER A 164 1.44 4.19 9.80
CA SER A 164 0.28 3.35 9.53
C SER A 164 -0.62 3.99 8.47
N VAL A 165 -1.21 3.13 7.64
CA VAL A 165 -2.15 3.49 6.58
C VAL A 165 -3.40 2.65 6.74
N LEU A 166 -4.56 3.30 6.82
CA LEU A 166 -5.86 2.65 6.80
C LEU A 166 -6.59 3.08 5.54
N LEU A 167 -7.03 2.14 4.71
CA LEU A 167 -7.75 2.41 3.47
C LEU A 167 -8.98 1.52 3.34
N GLY A 168 -10.12 2.13 3.02
CA GLY A 168 -11.31 1.46 2.55
C GLY A 168 -11.45 1.68 1.05
N ILE A 169 -11.36 0.61 0.27
CA ILE A 169 -11.41 0.64 -1.19
C ILE A 169 -12.70 -0.04 -1.68
N PRO A 170 -13.63 0.78 -2.21
CA PRO A 170 -14.77 0.37 -3.00
C PRO A 170 -14.53 -0.85 -3.88
N PHE A 171 -15.46 -1.79 -4.08
CA PHE A 171 -15.44 -2.59 -5.33
C PHE A 171 -16.20 -1.91 -6.47
N GLY A 172 -17.08 -0.94 -6.18
CA GLY A 172 -17.79 -0.13 -7.18
C GLY A 172 -17.28 1.32 -7.27
N ASP A 173 -18.06 2.20 -7.89
CA ASP A 173 -17.69 3.59 -8.17
C ASP A 173 -17.81 4.53 -6.95
N THR A 174 -18.01 3.97 -5.75
CA THR A 174 -18.03 4.75 -4.52
C THR A 174 -16.62 5.25 -4.18
N PRO A 175 -16.50 6.49 -3.68
CA PRO A 175 -15.23 7.05 -3.26
C PRO A 175 -14.51 6.15 -2.26
N MET A 176 -13.19 6.07 -2.40
CA MET A 176 -12.34 5.50 -1.36
C MET A 176 -12.19 6.50 -0.21
N SER A 177 -11.86 5.98 0.96
CA SER A 177 -11.57 6.78 2.14
C SER A 177 -10.46 6.14 2.95
N GLY A 178 -9.68 6.93 3.67
CA GLY A 178 -8.68 6.39 4.56
C GLY A 178 -7.89 7.45 5.30
N SER A 179 -6.91 7.00 6.05
CA SER A 179 -6.00 7.86 6.78
C SER A 179 -4.58 7.32 6.77
N ILE A 180 -3.63 8.23 6.80
CA ILE A 180 -2.19 8.00 6.93
C ILE A 180 -1.76 8.73 8.19
N LYS A 181 -0.95 8.08 9.02
CA LYS A 181 -0.27 8.74 10.12
C LYS A 181 1.11 8.13 10.35
N GLY A 182 1.99 8.90 10.96
CA GLY A 182 3.26 8.39 11.42
C GLY A 182 4.13 9.48 11.98
N ASP A 183 5.37 9.08 12.27
CA ASP A 183 6.39 9.98 12.75
C ASP A 183 7.77 9.63 12.17
N PHE A 184 8.59 10.68 12.05
CA PHE A 184 9.99 10.58 11.68
C PHE A 184 10.83 11.10 12.84
N ASN A 185 11.53 10.21 13.53
CA ASN A 185 12.49 10.57 14.57
C ASN A 185 13.90 10.74 14.01
N ASN A 186 14.14 10.27 12.78
CA ASN A 186 15.39 10.47 12.06
C ASN A 186 15.18 11.38 10.85
N LEU A 187 15.35 12.69 11.03
CA LEU A 187 15.13 13.66 9.95
C LEU A 187 16.12 13.52 8.78
N ASN A 188 17.21 12.78 8.95
CA ASN A 188 18.20 12.57 7.90
C ASN A 188 17.65 11.73 6.73
N ILE A 189 16.55 10.98 6.90
CA ILE A 189 15.92 10.24 5.79
C ILE A 189 14.98 11.12 4.96
N LEU A 190 14.58 12.28 5.49
CA LEU A 190 13.71 13.23 4.80
C LEU A 190 14.51 14.31 4.10
N LEU A 191 15.63 14.74 4.69
CA LEU A 191 16.40 15.88 4.22
C LEU A 191 17.54 15.46 3.30
N PRO A 192 17.88 16.25 2.27
CA PRO A 192 19.02 15.95 1.41
C PRO A 192 20.39 16.17 2.09
N TRP A 193 20.41 16.66 3.34
CA TRP A 193 21.61 16.87 4.15
C TRP A 193 21.44 16.24 5.53
N ARG A 194 22.57 16.07 6.24
CA ARG A 194 22.62 15.43 7.56
C ARG A 194 22.73 16.43 8.71
N GLY A 195 22.49 15.93 9.92
CA GLY A 195 22.72 16.66 11.17
C GLY A 195 21.48 17.39 11.70
N ALA A 196 20.31 17.13 11.13
CA ALA A 196 19.06 17.59 11.69
C ALA A 196 18.68 16.73 12.91
N GLU A 197 18.34 17.39 14.00
CA GLU A 197 17.88 16.81 15.24
C GLU A 197 16.48 17.32 15.55
N GLY A 198 15.52 16.42 15.55
CA GLY A 198 14.13 16.74 15.76
C GLY A 198 13.24 15.57 15.40
N ARG A 199 11.94 15.86 15.37
CA ARG A 199 10.90 14.92 14.98
C ARG A 199 9.88 15.59 14.08
N ILE A 200 9.27 14.78 13.24
CA ILE A 200 8.10 15.17 12.45
C ILE A 200 6.98 14.20 12.78
N ASN A 201 5.79 14.73 13.06
CA ASN A 201 4.56 13.95 13.14
C ASN A 201 3.67 14.35 11.96
N TYR A 202 3.01 13.39 11.34
CA TYR A 202 2.10 13.67 10.24
C TYR A 202 0.81 12.87 10.35
N LEU A 203 -0.27 13.49 9.89
CA LEU A 203 -1.59 12.90 9.75
C LEU A 203 -2.18 13.40 8.44
N ALA A 204 -2.74 12.51 7.64
CA ALA A 204 -3.46 12.87 6.42
C ALA A 204 -4.69 11.98 6.26
N ASP A 205 -5.76 12.56 5.76
CA ASP A 205 -6.97 11.87 5.32
C ASP A 205 -6.96 11.77 3.80
N ILE A 206 -7.40 10.61 3.31
CA ILE A 206 -7.59 10.31 1.89
C ILE A 206 -9.08 10.17 1.64
N SER A 207 -9.58 10.82 0.59
CA SER A 207 -10.98 10.68 0.17
C SER A 207 -11.12 10.88 -1.33
N GLY A 208 -12.17 10.36 -1.95
CA GLY A 208 -12.48 10.66 -3.36
C GLY A 208 -12.31 9.46 -4.30
N ALA A 209 -12.19 9.73 -5.60
CA ALA A 209 -12.13 8.69 -6.61
C ALA A 209 -10.80 7.92 -6.55
N ARG A 210 -10.81 6.61 -6.86
CA ARG A 210 -9.61 5.76 -6.74
C ARG A 210 -8.40 6.25 -7.55
N LEU A 211 -8.65 6.83 -8.72
CA LEU A 211 -7.60 7.31 -9.63
C LEU A 211 -7.18 8.75 -9.35
N LEU A 212 -7.99 9.52 -8.61
CA LEU A 212 -7.75 10.93 -8.29
C LEU A 212 -8.21 11.19 -6.85
N PRO A 213 -7.55 10.58 -5.85
CA PRO A 213 -7.89 10.83 -4.46
C PRO A 213 -7.49 12.24 -4.06
N GLN A 214 -8.32 12.87 -3.23
CA GLN A 214 -7.97 14.06 -2.48
C GLN A 214 -7.24 13.67 -1.20
N ILE A 215 -6.16 14.38 -0.91
CA ILE A 215 -5.34 14.18 0.28
C ILE A 215 -5.31 15.48 1.07
N LYS A 216 -5.71 15.43 2.34
CA LYS A 216 -5.65 16.58 3.25
C LYS A 216 -4.90 16.19 4.50
N GLY A 217 -3.91 16.97 4.90
CA GLY A 217 -3.07 16.60 6.04
C GLY A 217 -2.45 17.75 6.79
N VAL A 218 -1.82 17.37 7.89
CA VAL A 218 -1.08 18.25 8.79
C VAL A 218 0.24 17.59 9.15
N ILE A 219 1.29 18.40 9.17
CA ILE A 219 2.64 18.02 9.56
C ILE A 219 3.05 18.95 10.70
N ASP A 220 3.36 18.36 11.84
CA ASP A 220 3.97 19.04 12.99
C ASP A 220 5.46 18.73 13.00
N VAL A 221 6.29 19.76 13.05
CA VAL A 221 7.74 19.63 13.06
C VAL A 221 8.31 20.32 14.29
N LYS A 222 9.24 19.66 15.00
CA LYS A 222 9.92 20.25 16.16
C LYS A 222 11.32 19.68 16.32
N GLY A 223 12.30 20.50 16.69
CA GLY A 223 13.65 20.00 16.97
C GLY A 223 14.61 21.01 17.57
N SER A 224 15.78 20.52 17.93
CA SER A 224 16.88 21.29 18.51
C SER A 224 17.81 21.88 17.46
N ILE A 225 17.98 21.19 16.32
CA ILE A 225 18.95 21.57 15.27
C ILE A 225 18.37 21.28 13.89
N LEU A 226 18.30 22.31 13.04
CA LEU A 226 18.02 22.14 11.62
C LEU A 226 19.06 22.89 10.80
N PRO A 227 20.10 22.20 10.29
CA PRO A 227 21.07 22.80 9.39
C PRO A 227 20.37 23.24 8.10
N PHE A 228 20.86 24.31 7.47
CA PHE A 228 20.46 24.67 6.12
C PHE A 228 21.71 24.74 5.24
N PRO A 229 21.76 24.02 4.11
CA PRO A 229 22.93 24.04 3.25
C PRO A 229 23.28 25.48 2.83
N ARG A 230 24.58 25.79 2.81
CA ARG A 230 25.12 27.10 2.43
C ARG A 230 24.88 28.24 3.43
N PHE A 231 24.37 27.95 4.62
CA PHE A 231 24.31 28.91 5.73
C PHE A 231 25.26 28.51 6.85
N ALA A 232 25.94 29.49 7.44
CA ALA A 232 26.90 29.27 8.53
C ALA A 232 26.23 28.88 9.86
N HIS A 233 24.95 29.25 10.03
CA HIS A 233 24.17 28.96 11.23
C HIS A 233 23.06 27.96 10.92
N ALA A 234 22.81 27.05 11.86
CA ALA A 234 21.64 26.18 11.84
C ALA A 234 20.47 26.87 12.58
N PHE A 235 19.24 26.52 12.21
CA PHE A 235 18.10 26.82 13.06
C PHE A 235 18.20 26.02 14.36
N ARG A 236 17.87 26.67 15.47
CA ARG A 236 17.83 26.08 16.81
C ARG A 236 16.44 26.21 17.41
N ASP A 237 16.08 25.28 18.28
CA ASP A 237 14.81 25.29 19.03
C ASP A 237 13.59 25.55 18.13
N PHE A 238 13.54 24.87 16.98
CA PHE A 238 12.55 25.15 15.96
C PHE A 238 11.26 24.37 16.19
N SER A 239 10.16 24.97 15.77
CA SER A 239 8.85 24.32 15.69
C SER A 239 8.05 24.89 14.53
N GLY A 240 7.23 24.08 13.90
CA GLY A 240 6.37 24.53 12.82
C GLY A 240 5.18 23.61 12.55
N LEU A 241 4.20 24.18 11.86
CA LEU A 241 2.98 23.52 11.45
C LEU A 241 2.79 23.75 9.95
N VAL A 242 2.62 22.66 9.20
CA VAL A 242 2.41 22.68 7.75
C VAL A 242 1.10 21.97 7.44
N PHE A 243 0.28 22.56 6.59
CA PHE A 243 -0.91 21.92 6.01
C PHE A 243 -0.58 21.41 4.62
N VAL A 244 -1.15 20.27 4.28
CA VAL A 244 -0.99 19.62 2.99
C VAL A 244 -2.37 19.47 2.36
N GLU A 245 -2.51 19.90 1.11
CA GLU A 245 -3.72 19.65 0.32
C GLU A 245 -3.32 19.25 -1.11
N ASN A 246 -3.60 17.99 -1.48
CA ASN A 246 -3.32 17.43 -2.81
C ASN A 246 -1.86 17.63 -3.29
N GLY A 247 -0.90 17.61 -2.35
CA GLY A 247 0.52 17.82 -2.64
C GLY A 247 0.99 19.27 -2.50
N ASP A 248 0.09 20.24 -2.35
CA ASP A 248 0.44 21.61 -2.02
C ASP A 248 0.72 21.74 -0.52
N PHE A 249 1.83 22.39 -0.17
CA PHE A 249 2.27 22.61 1.21
C PHE A 249 2.11 24.07 1.60
N SER A 250 1.41 24.36 2.70
CA SER A 250 1.33 25.69 3.30
C SER A 250 1.87 25.65 4.73
N ILE A 251 2.92 26.43 4.98
CA ILE A 251 3.54 26.64 6.28
C ILE A 251 2.66 27.60 7.07
N ARG A 252 1.83 27.07 7.96
CA ARG A 252 0.97 27.88 8.85
C ARG A 252 1.78 28.65 9.87
N SER A 253 2.82 28.03 10.41
CA SER A 253 3.76 28.69 11.29
C SER A 253 5.10 27.97 11.26
N PHE A 254 6.16 28.74 11.36
CA PHE A 254 7.50 28.27 11.66
C PHE A 254 8.14 29.28 12.60
N GLN A 255 8.80 28.80 13.64
CA GLN A 255 9.55 29.63 14.56
C GLN A 255 10.80 28.89 15.03
N GLY A 256 11.84 29.66 15.39
CA GLY A 256 13.08 29.13 15.95
C GLY A 256 14.11 30.23 16.11
N LYS A 257 15.36 29.85 16.38
CA LYS A 257 16.49 30.77 16.50
C LYS A 257 17.46 30.57 15.35
N PHE A 258 17.95 31.66 14.76
CA PHE A 258 18.93 31.63 13.67
C PHE A 258 19.99 32.70 13.90
N GLY A 259 21.27 32.31 13.94
CA GLY A 259 22.36 33.25 14.21
C GLY A 259 22.25 33.99 15.56
N GLY A 260 21.51 33.42 16.53
CA GLY A 260 21.28 34.02 17.85
C GLY A 260 20.01 34.89 17.97
N GLY A 261 19.32 35.18 16.87
CA GLY A 261 18.06 35.93 16.87
C GLY A 261 16.83 35.04 16.69
N ASP A 262 15.67 35.51 17.16
CA ASP A 262 14.39 34.83 16.94
C ASP A 262 13.91 35.04 15.50
N VAL A 263 13.42 33.98 14.88
CA VAL A 263 12.85 33.96 13.53
C VAL A 263 11.44 33.39 13.61
N LYS A 264 10.50 34.03 12.89
CA LYS A 264 9.14 33.55 12.70
C LYS A 264 8.73 33.75 11.24
N GLY A 265 7.92 32.83 10.71
CA GLY A 265 7.41 32.91 9.35
C GLY A 265 6.19 32.03 9.11
N SER A 266 5.49 32.31 8.02
CA SER A 266 4.38 31.53 7.46
C SER A 266 4.37 31.72 5.95
N GLY A 267 3.79 30.78 5.19
CA GLY A 267 3.80 30.79 3.73
C GLY A 267 2.89 29.74 3.09
#